data_AF-A0A0M9DYT4-F1
#
_entry.id   AF-A0A0M9DYT4-F1
#
_cell.length_a   1.000
_cell.length_b   1.000
_cell.length_c   1.000
_cell.angle_alpha   90.00
_cell.angle_beta   90.00
_cell.angle_gamma   90.00
#
_symmetry.space_group_name_H-M   'P 1'
#
loop_
_entity.id
_entity.type
_entity.pdbx_description
1 polymer ?
#
loop_
_entity_poly.entity_id
_entity_poly.type
_entity_poly.pdbx_seq_one_letter_code
_entity_poly.pdbx_strand_id
1 'polypeptide(L)' 'MTIKKIPYGDSDFGKIILENKLYIDKTRFINELEALPDYTFLIRPRRFGKSLWINL' A
#
# COMPACT_ATOMS: atom_id res chain seq x y z
N MET A 1 23.44 2.49 7.21
CA MET A 1 22.02 2.68 6.87
C MET A 1 21.20 1.77 7.77
N THR A 2 20.31 2.31 8.59
CA THR A 2 19.40 1.52 9.44
C THR A 2 18.31 0.90 8.57
N ILE A 3 18.21 -0.43 8.58
CA ILE A 3 17.19 -1.17 7.81
C ILE A 3 15.84 -0.98 8.51
N LYS A 4 14.85 -0.44 7.79
CA LYS A 4 13.48 -0.31 8.31
C LYS A 4 12.86 -1.70 8.46
N LYS A 5 12.19 -1.95 9.59
CA LYS A 5 11.50 -3.22 9.83
C LYS A 5 10.34 -3.39 8.85
N ILE A 6 10.19 -4.60 8.30
CA ILE A 6 9.05 -4.96 7.47
C ILE A 6 7.82 -5.09 8.40
N PRO A 7 6.70 -4.39 8.12
CA PRO A 7 5.49 -4.40 8.95
C PRO A 7 4.67 -5.68 8.72
N TYR A 8 5.25 -6.85 9.00
CA TYR A 8 4.56 -8.13 8.79
C TYR A 8 3.44 -8.31 9.84
N GLY A 9 2.20 -8.47 9.37
CA GLY A 9 1.02 -8.59 10.23
C GLY A 9 0.51 -7.27 10.81
N ASP A 10 1.20 -6.15 10.55
CA ASP A 10 0.76 -4.82 10.95
C ASP A 10 -0.08 -4.21 9.81
N SER A 11 -1.36 -3.96 10.07
CA SER A 11 -2.32 -3.41 9.09
C SER A 11 -2.80 -2.02 9.47
N ASP A 12 -2.11 -1.35 10.39
CA ASP A 12 -2.38 0.02 10.81
C ASP A 12 -1.37 0.96 10.15
N PHE A 13 -1.87 1.83 9.28
CA PHE A 13 -1.03 2.80 8.58
C PHE A 13 -0.37 3.79 9.55
N GLY A 14 -1.12 4.32 10.52
CA GLY A 14 -0.61 5.27 11.51
C GLY A 14 0.54 4.69 12.31
N LYS A 15 0.39 3.44 12.77
CA LYS A 15 1.45 2.72 13.49
C LYS A 15 2.71 2.50 12.65
N ILE A 16 2.56 2.16 11.37
CA ILE A 16 3.68 1.96 10.44
C ILE A 16 4.49 3.25 10.28
N ILE A 17 3.81 4.40 10.15
CA ILE A 17 4.47 5.71 10.02
C ILE A 17 5.14 6.12 11.34
N LEU A 18 4.42 6.04 12.46
CA LEU A 18 4.93 6.38 13.79
C LEU A 18 6.16 5.57 14.19
N GLU A 19 6.16 4.26 13.91
CA GLU A 19 7.28 3.36 14.23
C GLU A 19 8.38 3.36 13.14
N ASN A 20 8.29 4.24 12.12
CA ASN A 20 9.22 4.36 10.99
C ASN A 20 9.53 2.99 10.31
N LYS A 21 8.49 2.16 10.17
CA LYS A 21 8.57 0.87 9.49
C LYS A 21 8.67 1.08 7.97
N LEU A 22 9.00 0.00 7.27
CA LEU A 22 9.06 0.03 5.82
C LEU A 22 7.65 0.18 5.25
N TYR A 23 7.37 1.34 4.66
CA TYR A 23 6.18 1.61 3.86
C TYR A 23 6.62 2.03 2.46
N ILE A 24 6.00 1.44 1.44
CA ILE A 24 6.26 1.76 0.05
C ILE A 24 4.99 2.41 -0.50
N ASP A 25 5.05 3.71 -0.71
CA ASP A 25 3.94 4.45 -1.32
C ASP A 25 3.84 4.09 -2.81
N LYS A 26 2.66 3.60 -3.20
CA LYS A 26 2.31 3.24 -4.58
C LYS A 26 1.14 4.08 -5.10
N THR A 27 0.73 5.11 -4.37
CA THR A 27 -0.44 5.94 -4.70
C THR A 27 -0.28 6.64 -6.05
N ARG A 28 0.96 6.99 -6.45
CA ARG A 28 1.23 7.56 -7.79
C ARG A 28 0.69 6.71 -8.95
N PHE A 29 0.67 5.39 -8.80
CA PHE A 29 0.21 4.48 -9.84
C PHE A 29 -1.30 4.53 -10.02
N ILE A 30 -2.06 5.09 -9.06
CA ILE A 30 -3.51 5.29 -9.20
C ILE A 30 -3.79 6.22 -10.37
N ASN A 31 -3.07 7.34 -10.45
CA ASN A 31 -3.25 8.31 -11.53
C ASN A 31 -2.83 7.73 -12.89
N GLU A 32 -1.74 6.95 -12.92
CA GLU A 32 -1.33 6.22 -14.12
C GLU A 32 -2.38 5.19 -14.56
N LEU A 33 -3.02 4.49 -13.61
CA LEU A 33 -4.09 3.53 -13.87
C LEU A 33 -5.38 4.20 -14.39
N GLU A 34 -5.74 5.38 -13.87
CA GLU A 34 -6.90 6.16 -14.33
C GLU A 34 -6.72 6.70 -15.75
N ALA A 35 -5.48 6.94 -16.18
CA ALA A 35 -5.16 7.39 -17.53
C ALA A 35 -5.15 6.25 -18.57
N LEU A 36 -5.27 4.99 -18.15
CA LEU A 36 -5.34 3.85 -19.07
C LEU A 36 -6.72 3.74 -19.75
N PRO A 37 -6.80 3.11 -20.94
CA PRO A 37 -8.08 2.87 -21.62
C PRO A 37 -9.05 2.03 -20.77
N ASP A 38 -10.34 2.11 -21.11
CA ASP A 38 -11.50 1.57 -20.36
C ASP A 38 -11.39 0.10 -19.93
N TYR A 39 -10.52 -0.70 -20.54
CA TYR A 39 -10.36 -2.13 -20.25
C TYR A 39 -8.99 -2.47 -19.64
N THR A 40 -8.74 -1.98 -18.43
CA THR A 40 -7.59 -2.41 -17.63
C THR A 40 -7.95 -3.64 -16.82
N PHE A 41 -7.45 -4.81 -17.24
CA PHE A 41 -7.66 -6.07 -16.50
C PHE A 41 -6.80 -6.10 -15.23
N LEU A 42 -7.42 -5.77 -14.09
CA LEU A 42 -6.80 -5.90 -12.78
C LEU A 42 -7.05 -7.31 -12.23
N ILE A 43 -6.04 -8.17 -12.32
CA ILE A 43 -6.01 -9.42 -11.55
C ILE A 43 -6.18 -9.06 -10.08
N ARG A 44 -7.23 -9.54 -9.39
CA ARG A 44 -7.48 -9.24 -7.97
C ARG A 44 -6.27 -9.73 -7.15
N PRO A 45 -5.36 -8.85 -6.69
CA PRO A 45 -4.16 -9.31 -6.03
C PRO A 45 -4.54 -9.76 -4.61
N ARG A 46 -4.22 -11.01 -4.25
CA ARG A 46 -4.31 -11.46 -2.85
C ARG A 46 -3.45 -10.52 -1.99
N ARG A 47 -4.01 -10.05 -0.86
CA ARG A 47 -3.35 -9.13 0.08
C ARG A 47 -2.98 -7.76 -0.53
N PHE A 48 -3.83 -7.20 -1.39
CA PHE A 48 -3.67 -5.82 -1.91
C PHE A 48 -3.62 -4.72 -0.82
N GLY A 49 -3.80 -5.06 0.46
CA GLY A 49 -3.68 -4.08 1.54
C GLY A 49 -4.93 -3.23 1.75
N LYS A 50 -6.11 -3.69 1.29
CA LYS A 50 -7.40 -3.01 1.57
C LYS A 50 -7.62 -2.79 3.08
N SER A 51 -7.20 -3.74 3.91
CA SER A 51 -7.29 -3.62 5.37
C SER A 51 -6.43 -2.50 5.96
N LEU A 52 -5.37 -2.07 5.26
CA LEU A 52 -4.53 -0.94 5.66
C LEU A 52 -5.29 0.38 5.64
N TRP A 53 -6.31 0.49 4.79
CA TRP A 53 -7.15 1.68 4.61
C TRP A 53 -8.33 1.76 5.59
N ILE A 54 -8.67 0.65 6.26
CA ILE A 54 -9.87 0.57 7.11
C ILE A 54 -9.62 1.15 8.51
N ASN A 55 -8.36 1.23 8.94
CA ASN A 55 -7.99 1.77 10.25
C ASN A 55 -7.46 3.19 10.07
N LEU A 56 -8.33 4.18 10.26
CA LEU A 56 -8.03 5.60 10.32
C LEU A 56 -8.53 6.14 11.65
#